data_AF-A0A2D4S2T9-F1
#
_entry.id   AF-A0A2D4S2T9-F1
#
_cell.length_a   1.000
_cell.length_b   1.000
_cell.length_c   1.000
_cell.angle_alpha   90.00
_cell.angle_beta   90.00
_cell.angle_gamma   90.00
#
_symmetry.space_group_name_H-M   'P 1'
#
loop_
_entity.id
_entity.type
_entity.pdbx_description
1 polymer ?
#
loop_
_entity_poly.entity_id
_entity_poly.type
_entity_poly.pdbx_seq_one_letter_code
_entity_poly.pdbx_strand_id
1 'polypeptide(L)'
;MDTLINPQGQVHLGVLPTSPLHINHLDFDLRNNMDKAITGFRKKMRFNQFQFIGLSGDDFILGVAIVNLKWVSNCFLYIYQPSTQTFKEFSWLKPFALNTKTDTQPNNGHWSFKSGHNHIEIISQNHKRQLKIECGNALNVNVIIDEQQSPLDVCCRAGYSGWVYTQKNTALPFTGQIQWQGQDIATQDLLASVDWSCGYMRRETFWHWASLSHTTQQGDVVGFNLAAGVNETSYTENALWVNGNMIK
;
A
#
# COMPACT_ATOMS: atom_id res chain seq x y z
N MET A 1 11.64 14.16 -7.03
CA MET A 1 10.61 15.22 -7.14
C MET A 1 10.10 15.51 -5.74
N ASP A 2 9.92 16.77 -5.35
CA ASP A 2 9.52 17.09 -3.98
C ASP A 2 8.01 16.90 -3.77
N THR A 3 7.19 17.36 -4.72
CA THR A 3 5.73 17.38 -4.64
C THR A 3 5.06 16.83 -5.89
N LEU A 4 3.89 16.19 -5.72
CA LEU A 4 3.13 15.59 -6.82
C LEU A 4 2.23 16.60 -7.57
N ILE A 5 1.78 17.65 -6.89
CA ILE A 5 0.95 18.71 -7.46
C ILE A 5 1.82 19.93 -7.75
N ASN A 6 1.71 20.47 -8.96
CA ASN A 6 2.46 21.64 -9.41
C ASN A 6 1.83 22.97 -8.89
N PRO A 7 2.53 24.11 -9.02
CA PRO A 7 2.01 25.42 -8.58
C PRO A 7 0.72 25.88 -9.28
N GLN A 8 0.38 25.30 -10.43
CA GLN A 8 -0.87 25.57 -11.16
C GLN A 8 -2.04 24.71 -10.65
N GLY A 9 -1.84 23.91 -9.60
CA GLY A 9 -2.85 23.02 -9.03
C GLY A 9 -3.12 21.77 -9.86
N GLN A 10 -2.22 21.42 -10.78
CA GLN A 10 -2.33 20.23 -11.63
C GLN A 10 -1.47 19.09 -11.08
N VAL A 11 -1.97 17.87 -11.19
CA VAL A 11 -1.25 16.65 -10.80
C VAL A 11 -0.31 16.21 -11.93
N HIS A 12 0.90 15.79 -11.59
CA HIS A 12 1.80 15.12 -12.53
C HIS A 12 1.29 13.71 -12.83
N LEU A 13 0.79 13.49 -14.06
CA LEU A 13 0.30 12.20 -14.54
C LEU A 13 1.42 11.44 -15.24
N GLY A 14 1.40 10.11 -15.15
CA GLY A 14 2.39 9.25 -15.80
C GLY A 14 3.08 8.29 -14.85
N VAL A 15 3.99 7.51 -15.44
CA VAL A 15 5.04 6.83 -14.69
C VAL A 15 6.03 7.88 -14.24
N LEU A 16 6.24 8.00 -12.92
CA LEU A 16 7.13 9.00 -12.36
C LEU A 16 8.54 8.41 -12.24
N PRO A 17 9.59 9.14 -12.63
CA PRO A 17 10.96 8.63 -12.56
C PRO A 17 11.51 8.57 -11.13
N THR A 18 10.90 9.32 -10.20
CA THR A 18 11.28 9.35 -8.79
C THR A 18 10.03 9.51 -7.94
N SER A 19 9.97 8.80 -6.82
CA SER A 19 8.88 8.94 -5.86
C SER A 19 8.82 10.38 -5.32
N PRO A 20 7.63 11.00 -5.22
CA PRO A 20 7.45 12.27 -4.53
C PRO A 20 7.78 12.13 -3.04
N LEU A 21 8.50 13.11 -2.48
CA LEU A 21 8.77 13.15 -1.03
C LEU A 21 7.48 13.35 -0.23
N HIS A 22 6.57 14.18 -0.75
CA HIS A 22 5.30 14.49 -0.10
C HIS A 22 4.15 14.64 -1.11
N ILE A 23 3.01 14.02 -0.82
CA ILE A 23 1.79 14.19 -1.58
C ILE A 23 0.99 15.41 -1.07
N ASN A 24 1.28 16.56 -1.69
CA ASN A 24 0.60 17.85 -1.45
C ASN A 24 -0.81 17.91 -2.07
N HIS A 25 -1.66 16.93 -1.78
CA HIS A 25 -3.01 16.81 -2.34
C HIS A 25 -3.92 18.03 -2.12
N LEU A 26 -3.67 18.82 -1.07
CA LEU A 26 -4.43 20.05 -0.79
C LEU A 26 -4.13 21.19 -1.76
N ASP A 27 -3.12 21.08 -2.61
CA ASP A 27 -2.80 22.08 -3.63
C ASP A 27 -3.55 21.83 -4.94
N PHE A 28 -4.10 20.63 -5.13
CA PHE A 28 -4.78 20.24 -6.38
C PHE A 28 -6.06 21.04 -6.67
N ASP A 29 -6.29 21.53 -7.87
CA ASP A 29 -7.56 22.17 -8.24
C ASP A 29 -8.67 21.10 -8.42
N LEU A 30 -9.20 20.61 -7.31
CA LEU A 30 -10.26 19.61 -7.30
C LEU A 30 -11.59 20.25 -7.70
N ARG A 31 -12.20 19.74 -8.77
CA ARG A 31 -13.52 20.18 -9.23
C ARG A 31 -14.56 19.05 -9.14
N ASN A 32 -15.84 19.40 -9.11
CA ASN A 32 -16.92 18.44 -9.29
C ASN A 32 -17.20 18.20 -10.79
N ASN A 33 -18.18 17.36 -11.11
CA ASN A 33 -18.53 17.03 -12.51
C ASN A 33 -19.14 18.21 -13.29
N MET A 34 -19.43 19.34 -12.62
CA MET A 34 -19.95 20.57 -13.21
C MET A 34 -18.88 21.69 -13.16
N ASP A 35 -17.61 21.31 -13.06
CA ASP A 35 -16.43 22.18 -12.99
C ASP A 35 -16.42 23.21 -11.83
N LYS A 36 -17.26 23.03 -10.82
CA LYS A 36 -17.21 23.86 -9.61
C LYS A 36 -16.10 23.39 -8.68
N ALA A 37 -15.29 24.34 -8.20
CA ALA A 37 -14.21 24.06 -7.25
C ALA A 37 -14.74 23.45 -5.95
N ILE A 38 -14.00 22.45 -5.45
CA ILE A 38 -14.22 21.82 -4.15
C ILE A 38 -13.05 22.20 -3.25
N THR A 39 -13.33 22.97 -2.21
CA THR A 39 -12.31 23.53 -1.32
C THR A 39 -12.53 23.13 0.14
N GLY A 40 -11.55 23.46 1.00
CA GLY A 40 -11.65 23.33 2.45
C GLY A 40 -11.92 21.90 2.94
N PHE A 41 -12.81 21.78 3.94
CA PHE A 41 -13.12 20.52 4.59
C PHE A 41 -13.67 19.47 3.61
N ARG A 42 -14.52 19.86 2.66
CA ARG A 42 -15.07 18.95 1.65
C ARG A 42 -13.98 18.29 0.82
N LYS A 43 -12.95 19.07 0.43
CA LYS A 43 -11.80 18.55 -0.30
C LYS A 43 -11.01 17.56 0.56
N LYS A 44 -10.72 17.90 1.81
CA LYS A 44 -10.00 17.03 2.75
C LYS A 44 -10.70 15.68 2.94
N MET A 45 -12.02 15.69 3.05
CA MET A 45 -12.85 14.49 3.28
C MET A 45 -13.01 13.58 2.05
N ARG A 46 -12.57 14.01 0.85
CA ARG A 46 -12.61 13.20 -0.38
C ARG A 46 -11.29 12.49 -0.69
N PHE A 47 -10.24 12.75 0.09
CA PHE A 47 -8.93 12.17 -0.14
C PHE A 47 -8.85 10.79 0.49
N ASN A 48 -8.61 9.77 -0.32
CA ASN A 48 -8.49 8.39 0.13
C ASN A 48 -7.03 7.99 0.19
N GLN A 49 -6.69 7.18 1.18
CA GLN A 49 -5.35 6.64 1.39
C GLN A 49 -5.44 5.16 1.70
N PHE A 50 -4.51 4.40 1.15
CA PHE A 50 -4.42 2.96 1.26
C PHE A 50 -2.95 2.57 1.34
N GLN A 51 -2.62 1.67 2.27
CA GLN A 51 -1.29 1.09 2.35
C GLN A 51 -1.43 -0.39 2.68
N PHE A 52 -0.86 -1.23 1.84
CA PHE A 52 -0.85 -2.69 1.96
C PHE A 52 0.59 -3.22 1.97
N ILE A 53 0.80 -4.23 2.81
CA ILE A 53 2.02 -5.02 2.84
C ILE A 53 1.62 -6.49 2.74
N GLY A 54 2.24 -7.21 1.82
CA GLY A 54 2.17 -8.66 1.74
C GLY A 54 3.51 -9.27 2.13
N LEU A 55 3.51 -10.33 2.91
CA LEU A 55 4.65 -11.24 3.10
C LEU A 55 4.23 -12.59 2.54
N SER A 56 4.94 -13.10 1.54
CA SER A 56 4.61 -14.35 0.87
C SER A 56 5.84 -15.23 0.68
N GLY A 57 5.68 -16.51 0.95
CA GLY A 57 6.62 -17.58 0.63
C GLY A 57 5.88 -18.81 0.12
N ASP A 58 6.49 -19.98 0.24
CA ASP A 58 5.94 -21.22 -0.32
C ASP A 58 4.74 -21.75 0.47
N ASP A 59 4.81 -21.65 1.81
CA ASP A 59 3.79 -22.16 2.71
C ASP A 59 3.21 -21.11 3.67
N PHE A 60 3.42 -19.82 3.38
CA PHE A 60 2.87 -18.76 4.22
C PHE A 60 2.60 -17.49 3.43
N ILE A 61 1.38 -16.98 3.58
CA ILE A 61 0.95 -15.71 3.00
C ILE A 61 0.31 -14.89 4.11
N LEU A 62 0.85 -13.71 4.38
CA LEU A 62 0.26 -12.69 5.25
C LEU A 62 0.02 -11.43 4.42
N GLY A 63 -1.21 -10.94 4.39
CA GLY A 63 -1.52 -9.62 3.86
C GLY A 63 -2.05 -8.72 4.97
N VAL A 64 -1.64 -7.46 4.99
CA VAL A 64 -2.16 -6.44 5.90
C VAL A 64 -2.41 -5.14 5.14
N ALA A 65 -3.55 -4.50 5.40
CA ALA A 65 -3.88 -3.20 4.86
C ALA A 65 -4.37 -2.24 5.94
N ILE A 66 -3.98 -0.98 5.80
CA ILE A 66 -4.62 0.16 6.47
C ILE A 66 -5.25 1.03 5.38
N VAL A 67 -6.55 1.28 5.52
CA VAL A 67 -7.33 2.10 4.60
C VAL A 67 -7.94 3.27 5.36
N ASN A 68 -7.76 4.48 4.85
CA ASN A 68 -8.33 5.70 5.41
C ASN A 68 -9.13 6.45 4.33
N LEU A 69 -10.46 6.36 4.44
CA LEU A 69 -11.44 7.06 3.60
C LEU A 69 -12.02 8.30 4.30
N LYS A 70 -11.35 8.77 5.37
CA LYS A 70 -11.71 9.90 6.25
C LYS A 70 -12.98 9.68 7.08
N TRP A 71 -14.09 9.33 6.44
CA TRP A 71 -15.34 8.98 7.12
C TRP A 71 -15.29 7.62 7.78
N VAL A 72 -14.48 6.73 7.23
CA VAL A 72 -14.29 5.36 7.68
C VAL A 72 -12.82 5.02 7.50
N SER A 73 -12.25 4.35 8.49
CA SER A 73 -11.03 3.57 8.28
C SER A 73 -11.35 2.09 8.37
N ASN A 74 -10.63 1.32 7.55
CA ASN A 74 -10.67 -0.12 7.59
C ASN A 74 -9.23 -0.60 7.76
N CYS A 75 -9.00 -1.48 8.71
CA CYS A 75 -7.75 -2.23 8.78
C CYS A 75 -8.10 -3.70 8.74
N PHE A 76 -7.51 -4.41 7.80
CA PHE A 76 -7.71 -5.85 7.68
C PHE A 76 -6.37 -6.54 7.50
N LEU A 77 -6.31 -7.77 7.95
CA LEU A 77 -5.20 -8.66 7.70
C LEU A 77 -5.72 -10.07 7.48
N TYR A 78 -5.02 -10.83 6.66
CA TYR A 78 -5.32 -12.23 6.41
C TYR A 78 -4.05 -13.05 6.41
N ILE A 79 -4.17 -14.28 6.86
CA ILE A 79 -3.12 -15.29 6.84
C ILE A 79 -3.66 -16.50 6.12
N TYR A 80 -2.85 -17.06 5.24
CA TYR A 80 -3.11 -18.32 4.57
C TYR A 80 -1.87 -19.21 4.60
N GLN A 81 -2.05 -20.46 5.01
CA GLN A 81 -1.03 -21.51 4.94
C GLN A 81 -1.51 -22.59 3.96
N PRO A 82 -0.93 -22.68 2.76
CA PRO A 82 -1.31 -23.66 1.74
C PRO A 82 -1.31 -25.12 2.20
N SER A 83 -0.28 -25.57 2.93
CA SER A 83 -0.09 -26.97 3.35
C SER A 83 -1.22 -27.48 4.23
N THR A 84 -1.73 -26.63 5.12
CA THR A 84 -2.82 -26.95 6.04
C THR A 84 -4.17 -26.43 5.56
N GLN A 85 -4.18 -25.65 4.47
CA GLN A 85 -5.33 -24.87 3.99
C GLN A 85 -5.95 -23.97 5.08
N THR A 86 -5.16 -23.61 6.10
CA THR A 86 -5.64 -22.77 7.19
C THR A 86 -5.72 -21.34 6.71
N PHE A 87 -6.92 -20.77 6.77
CA PHE A 87 -7.18 -19.36 6.45
C PHE A 87 -7.71 -18.63 7.68
N LYS A 88 -7.16 -17.45 7.96
CA LYS A 88 -7.64 -16.58 9.03
C LYS A 88 -7.64 -15.13 8.58
N GLU A 89 -8.78 -14.47 8.72
CA GLU A 89 -8.94 -13.04 8.46
C GLU A 89 -9.31 -12.30 9.74
N PHE A 90 -8.78 -11.08 9.87
CA PHE A 90 -9.20 -10.10 10.86
C PHE A 90 -9.53 -8.81 10.12
N SER A 91 -10.64 -8.17 10.49
CA SER A 91 -11.10 -6.95 9.86
C SER A 91 -11.71 -6.04 10.92
N TRP A 92 -11.30 -4.78 10.90
CA TRP A 92 -11.74 -3.76 11.84
C TRP A 92 -12.13 -2.49 11.10
N LEU A 93 -13.43 -2.18 11.17
CA LEU A 93 -14.00 -0.95 10.65
C LEU A 93 -14.12 0.07 11.79
N LYS A 94 -13.64 1.30 11.59
CA LYS A 94 -13.80 2.42 12.55
C LYS A 94 -14.45 3.62 11.88
N PRO A 95 -15.46 4.24 12.52
CA PRO A 95 -16.03 5.48 12.03
C PRO A 95 -15.03 6.64 12.23
N PHE A 96 -15.12 7.63 11.35
CA PHE A 96 -14.33 8.87 11.37
C PHE A 96 -12.81 8.68 11.44
N ALA A 97 -12.31 7.57 10.92
CA ALA A 97 -10.91 7.17 11.02
C ALA A 97 -10.38 7.18 12.47
N LEU A 98 -11.24 6.94 13.45
CA LEU A 98 -10.88 6.96 14.86
C LEU A 98 -9.73 5.98 15.10
N ASN A 99 -8.72 6.42 15.85
CA ASN A 99 -7.51 5.65 16.15
C ASN A 99 -6.74 5.17 14.90
N THR A 100 -6.86 5.90 13.80
CA THR A 100 -6.10 5.66 12.56
C THR A 100 -5.27 6.88 12.22
N LYS A 101 -3.96 6.72 12.14
CA LYS A 101 -3.02 7.73 11.67
C LYS A 101 -2.49 7.31 10.30
N THR A 102 -2.45 8.26 9.38
CA THR A 102 -1.90 8.06 8.03
C THR A 102 -1.04 9.27 7.65
N ASP A 103 0.01 9.02 6.87
CA ASP A 103 0.90 10.05 6.35
C ASP A 103 0.77 10.19 4.83
N THR A 104 1.26 11.31 4.33
CA THR A 104 1.32 11.70 2.92
C THR A 104 2.72 11.55 2.31
N GLN A 105 3.70 11.08 3.10
CA GLN A 105 5.04 10.74 2.63
C GLN A 105 5.13 9.23 2.36
N PRO A 106 5.26 8.77 1.11
CA PRO A 106 5.30 7.33 0.79
C PRO A 106 6.49 6.59 1.44
N ASN A 107 7.67 7.23 1.46
CA ASN A 107 8.94 6.63 1.87
C ASN A 107 9.48 7.14 3.22
N ASN A 108 8.79 8.08 3.87
CA ASN A 108 9.20 8.66 5.16
C ASN A 108 7.99 8.91 6.10
N GLY A 109 6.97 8.06 5.99
CA GLY A 109 5.69 8.22 6.69
C GLY A 109 5.50 7.24 7.84
N HIS A 110 4.58 7.58 8.74
CA HIS A 110 4.13 6.71 9.82
C HIS A 110 2.61 6.53 9.78
N TRP A 111 2.19 5.28 9.56
CA TRP A 111 0.81 4.83 9.62
C TRP A 111 0.57 3.96 10.85
N SER A 112 -0.54 4.16 11.55
CA SER A 112 -0.92 3.29 12.65
C SER A 112 -2.42 3.14 12.78
N PHE A 113 -2.83 1.99 13.29
CA PHE A 113 -4.22 1.63 13.53
C PHE A 113 -4.35 0.92 14.88
N LYS A 114 -5.31 1.34 15.71
CA LYS A 114 -5.59 0.71 17.01
C LYS A 114 -7.06 0.32 17.16
N SER A 115 -7.31 -0.92 17.58
CA SER A 115 -8.63 -1.42 17.92
C SER A 115 -8.58 -2.35 19.13
N GLY A 116 -8.94 -1.82 20.31
CA GLY A 116 -8.83 -2.57 21.56
C GLY A 116 -7.36 -2.86 21.88
N HIS A 117 -7.03 -4.14 22.04
CA HIS A 117 -5.65 -4.62 22.24
C HIS A 117 -4.89 -4.83 20.93
N ASN A 118 -5.52 -4.63 19.77
CA ASN A 118 -4.87 -4.83 18.48
C ASN A 118 -4.21 -3.53 18.01
N HIS A 119 -2.97 -3.62 17.55
CA HIS A 119 -2.19 -2.50 17.06
C HIS A 119 -1.42 -2.89 15.79
N ILE A 120 -1.56 -2.08 14.75
CA ILE A 120 -0.78 -2.20 13.52
C ILE A 120 -0.03 -0.89 13.32
N GLU A 121 1.26 -0.97 13.05
CA GLU A 121 2.13 0.17 12.81
C GLU A 121 2.96 -0.10 11.55
N ILE A 122 3.02 0.88 10.65
CA ILE A 122 3.91 0.85 9.49
C ILE A 122 4.71 2.14 9.46
N ILE A 123 6.03 2.02 9.60
CA ILE A 123 6.97 3.14 9.63
C ILE A 123 7.91 3.00 8.45
N SER A 124 8.02 4.04 7.64
CA SER A 124 8.91 4.08 6.48
C SER A 124 9.97 5.14 6.74
N GLN A 125 11.25 4.82 6.57
CA GLN A 125 12.37 5.74 6.71
C GLN A 125 13.64 5.12 6.11
N ASN A 126 14.51 5.93 5.52
CA ASN A 126 15.84 5.51 5.04
C ASN A 126 15.83 4.22 4.20
N HIS A 127 14.94 4.14 3.20
CA HIS A 127 14.77 2.95 2.34
C HIS A 127 14.43 1.66 3.11
N LYS A 128 13.79 1.80 4.27
CA LYS A 128 13.30 0.68 5.06
C LYS A 128 11.87 0.91 5.47
N ARG A 129 11.09 -0.16 5.48
CA ARG A 129 9.71 -0.16 5.98
C ARG A 129 9.55 -1.18 7.08
N GLN A 130 9.33 -0.69 8.29
CA GLN A 130 9.03 -1.53 9.45
C GLN A 130 7.53 -1.79 9.51
N LEU A 131 7.15 -3.06 9.57
CA LEU A 131 5.79 -3.52 9.85
C LEU A 131 5.75 -4.13 11.24
N LYS A 132 4.90 -3.58 12.11
CA LYS A 132 4.55 -4.19 13.39
C LYS A 132 3.08 -4.52 13.44
N ILE A 133 2.77 -5.73 13.87
CA ILE A 133 1.40 -6.18 14.10
C ILE A 133 1.36 -6.84 15.47
N GLU A 134 0.45 -6.38 16.31
CA GLU A 134 0.14 -6.97 17.61
C GLU A 134 -1.36 -7.29 17.60
N CYS A 135 -1.70 -8.57 17.54
CA CYS A 135 -3.08 -9.07 17.55
C CYS A 135 -3.25 -10.12 18.66
N GLY A 136 -3.05 -9.67 19.90
CA GLY A 136 -3.06 -10.53 21.08
C GLY A 136 -2.09 -11.71 20.93
N ASN A 137 -2.57 -12.91 21.28
CA ASN A 137 -1.77 -14.14 21.13
C ASN A 137 -1.92 -14.78 19.74
N ALA A 138 -2.74 -14.21 18.86
CA ALA A 138 -3.05 -14.82 17.56
C ALA A 138 -1.94 -14.53 16.53
N LEU A 139 -1.44 -13.30 16.50
CA LEU A 139 -0.43 -12.87 15.54
C LEU A 139 0.45 -11.77 16.15
N ASN A 140 1.76 -11.95 16.10
CA ASN A 140 2.75 -10.92 16.38
C ASN A 140 3.75 -10.86 15.22
N VAL A 141 3.96 -9.67 14.65
CA VAL A 141 4.88 -9.45 13.54
C VAL A 141 5.74 -8.25 13.88
N ASN A 142 7.05 -8.38 13.67
CA ASN A 142 7.97 -7.26 13.67
C ASN A 142 9.02 -7.52 12.61
N VAL A 143 8.82 -6.93 11.44
CA VAL A 143 9.70 -7.09 10.28
C VAL A 143 10.15 -5.75 9.74
N ILE A 144 11.34 -5.72 9.14
CA ILE A 144 11.95 -4.58 8.49
C ILE A 144 12.23 -4.99 7.05
N ILE A 145 11.46 -4.41 6.13
CA ILE A 145 11.55 -4.60 4.68
C ILE A 145 12.62 -3.66 4.13
N ASP A 146 13.50 -4.17 3.28
CA ASP A 146 14.47 -3.37 2.53
C ASP A 146 13.82 -2.85 1.23
N GLU A 147 13.76 -1.52 1.09
CA GLU A 147 13.18 -0.81 -0.06
C GLU A 147 14.26 -0.08 -0.87
N GLN A 148 15.49 -0.60 -0.94
CA GLN A 148 16.53 -0.10 -1.86
C GLN A 148 16.16 -0.28 -3.33
N GLN A 149 15.41 -1.34 -3.65
CA GLN A 149 14.88 -1.58 -4.99
C GLN A 149 13.93 -0.44 -5.40
N SER A 150 14.06 0.05 -6.64
CA SER A 150 13.19 1.11 -7.16
C SER A 150 11.74 0.62 -7.30
N PRO A 151 10.77 1.35 -6.72
CA PRO A 151 9.36 1.02 -6.88
C PRO A 151 8.82 1.52 -8.23
N LEU A 152 7.64 1.04 -8.58
CA LEU A 152 6.83 1.61 -9.65
C LEU A 152 5.96 2.73 -9.09
N ASP A 153 6.32 3.98 -9.39
CA ASP A 153 5.50 5.16 -9.12
C ASP A 153 4.63 5.50 -10.34
N VAL A 154 3.30 5.49 -10.19
CA VAL A 154 2.35 5.82 -11.26
C VAL A 154 1.29 6.77 -10.73
N CYS A 155 0.98 7.81 -11.51
CA CYS A 155 -0.18 8.65 -11.28
C CYS A 155 -1.12 8.66 -12.48
N CYS A 156 -2.37 8.27 -12.24
CA CYS A 156 -3.43 8.13 -13.25
C CYS A 156 -4.60 9.06 -12.96
N ARG A 157 -5.35 9.41 -14.00
CA ARG A 157 -6.65 10.07 -13.84
C ARG A 157 -7.63 9.08 -13.22
N ALA A 158 -8.46 9.55 -12.29
CA ALA A 158 -9.50 8.77 -11.64
C ALA A 158 -10.87 9.42 -11.89
N GLY A 159 -11.51 9.01 -12.97
CA GLY A 159 -12.76 9.62 -13.42
C GLY A 159 -12.53 10.99 -14.07
N TYR A 160 -13.53 11.86 -14.04
CA TYR A 160 -13.46 13.16 -14.71
C TYR A 160 -12.51 14.14 -14.02
N SER A 161 -12.60 14.27 -12.68
CA SER A 161 -11.90 15.30 -11.91
C SER A 161 -10.92 14.78 -10.87
N GLY A 162 -10.81 13.46 -10.73
CA GLY A 162 -9.96 12.82 -9.73
C GLY A 162 -8.64 12.32 -10.30
N TRP A 163 -7.77 11.87 -9.40
CA TRP A 163 -6.52 11.20 -9.72
C TRP A 163 -6.19 10.19 -8.63
N VAL A 164 -5.35 9.21 -8.97
CA VAL A 164 -4.79 8.21 -8.06
C VAL A 164 -3.30 8.15 -8.30
N TYR A 165 -2.53 8.17 -7.22
CA TYR A 165 -1.12 7.83 -7.22
C TYR A 165 -0.95 6.47 -6.54
N THR A 166 -0.12 5.62 -7.12
CA THR A 166 0.26 4.32 -6.59
C THR A 166 1.77 4.15 -6.63
N GLN A 167 2.32 3.57 -5.59
CA GLN A 167 3.68 3.09 -5.52
C GLN A 167 3.64 1.60 -5.22
N LYS A 168 4.10 0.78 -6.18
CA LYS A 168 4.14 -0.68 -6.04
C LYS A 168 5.58 -1.16 -5.99
N ASN A 169 5.87 -2.08 -5.10
CA ASN A 169 7.18 -2.71 -5.03
C ASN A 169 7.00 -4.17 -4.58
N THR A 170 7.66 -5.10 -5.24
CA THR A 170 7.50 -6.55 -4.98
C THR A 170 8.84 -7.24 -4.94
N ALA A 171 8.87 -8.47 -4.43
CA ALA A 171 10.07 -9.29 -4.29
C ALA A 171 11.14 -8.65 -3.38
N LEU A 172 10.70 -7.99 -2.32
CA LEU A 172 11.57 -7.28 -1.39
C LEU A 172 12.06 -8.20 -0.28
N PRO A 173 13.37 -8.25 0.00
CA PRO A 173 13.86 -8.97 1.17
C PRO A 173 13.46 -8.22 2.46
N PHE A 174 13.32 -8.97 3.54
CA PHE A 174 13.08 -8.40 4.86
C PHE A 174 13.80 -9.21 5.94
N THR A 175 13.90 -8.62 7.13
CA THR A 175 14.39 -9.29 8.33
C THR A 175 13.38 -9.14 9.45
N GLY A 176 13.36 -10.06 10.40
CA GLY A 176 12.50 -9.97 11.58
C GLY A 176 11.77 -11.27 11.86
N GLN A 177 10.73 -11.16 12.69
CA GLN A 177 10.04 -12.31 13.27
C GLN A 177 8.54 -12.23 13.02
N ILE A 178 7.95 -13.40 12.77
CA ILE A 178 6.52 -13.61 12.63
C ILE A 178 6.16 -14.74 13.58
N GLN A 179 5.20 -14.48 14.46
CA GLN A 179 4.59 -15.47 15.34
C GLN A 179 3.12 -15.57 15.02
N TRP A 180 2.65 -16.77 14.68
CA TRP A 180 1.25 -17.04 14.41
C TRP A 180 0.78 -18.22 15.25
N GLN A 181 -0.30 -18.02 16.01
CA GLN A 181 -0.85 -19.00 16.96
C GLN A 181 0.19 -19.53 17.96
N GLY A 182 1.12 -18.66 18.38
CA GLY A 182 2.20 -19.00 19.31
C GLY A 182 3.33 -19.86 18.71
N GLN A 183 3.34 -20.07 17.39
CA GLN A 183 4.43 -20.71 16.67
C GLN A 183 5.24 -19.67 15.90
N ASP A 184 6.56 -19.81 15.92
CA ASP A 184 7.45 -19.02 15.07
C ASP A 184 7.31 -19.50 13.62
N ILE A 185 7.11 -18.55 12.70
CA ILE A 185 7.08 -18.81 11.27
C ILE A 185 8.49 -18.59 10.71
N ALA A 186 9.00 -19.58 9.99
CA ALA A 186 10.24 -19.47 9.24
C ALA A 186 10.10 -18.34 8.21
N THR A 187 11.06 -17.40 8.16
CA THR A 187 10.99 -16.21 7.30
C THR A 187 11.98 -16.24 6.13
N GLN A 188 12.76 -17.32 5.98
CA GLN A 188 13.89 -17.39 5.07
C GLN A 188 13.48 -17.41 3.59
N ASP A 189 12.32 -18.00 3.27
CA ASP A 189 11.76 -18.08 1.92
C ASP A 189 10.75 -16.96 1.62
N LEU A 190 10.41 -16.16 2.62
CA LEU A 190 9.42 -15.10 2.48
C LEU A 190 10.02 -13.84 1.89
N LEU A 191 9.25 -13.24 0.98
CA LEU A 191 9.51 -11.92 0.42
C LEU A 191 8.33 -10.99 0.68
N ALA A 192 8.62 -9.71 0.72
CA ALA A 192 7.64 -8.66 0.93
C ALA A 192 7.19 -8.01 -0.39
N SER A 193 5.95 -7.55 -0.39
CA SER A 193 5.41 -6.62 -1.36
C SER A 193 4.81 -5.42 -0.62
N VAL A 194 4.97 -4.24 -1.19
CA VAL A 194 4.47 -2.98 -0.67
C VAL A 194 3.63 -2.30 -1.73
N ASP A 195 2.44 -1.88 -1.31
CA ASP A 195 1.53 -1.09 -2.11
C ASP A 195 1.10 0.13 -1.31
N TRP A 196 1.49 1.31 -1.80
CA TRP A 196 1.08 2.58 -1.24
C TRP A 196 0.25 3.34 -2.25
N SER A 197 -0.96 3.75 -1.88
CA SER A 197 -1.89 4.39 -2.80
C SER A 197 -2.63 5.55 -2.15
N CYS A 198 -2.85 6.63 -2.89
CA CYS A 198 -3.70 7.72 -2.45
C CYS A 198 -4.33 8.49 -3.61
N GLY A 199 -5.33 9.32 -3.32
CA GLY A 199 -5.87 10.23 -4.32
C GLY A 199 -7.32 10.64 -4.10
N TYR A 200 -7.82 11.40 -5.07
CA TYR A 200 -9.25 11.68 -5.23
C TYR A 200 -9.85 10.60 -6.12
N MET A 201 -10.15 9.46 -5.51
CA MET A 201 -10.57 8.26 -6.23
C MET A 201 -12.04 8.34 -6.67
N ARG A 202 -12.43 7.46 -7.59
CA ARG A 202 -13.83 7.27 -7.96
C ARG A 202 -14.63 6.81 -6.75
N ARG A 203 -15.92 7.16 -6.72
CA ARG A 203 -16.85 6.72 -5.67
C ARG A 203 -17.13 5.22 -5.77
N GLU A 204 -17.21 4.72 -6.99
CA GLU A 204 -17.42 3.32 -7.32
C GLU A 204 -16.21 2.84 -8.11
N THR A 205 -15.62 1.76 -7.63
CA THR A 205 -14.40 1.18 -8.18
C THR A 205 -14.59 -0.33 -8.18
N PHE A 206 -14.16 -0.97 -9.26
CA PHE A 206 -13.93 -2.41 -9.30
C PHE A 206 -12.43 -2.64 -9.50
N TRP A 207 -11.92 -3.74 -8.96
CA TRP A 207 -10.52 -4.10 -9.17
C TRP A 207 -10.35 -5.60 -9.30
N HIS A 208 -9.47 -5.98 -10.20
CA HIS A 208 -8.78 -7.26 -10.18
C HIS A 208 -7.34 -6.96 -9.83
N TRP A 209 -6.79 -7.69 -8.88
CA TRP A 209 -5.44 -7.45 -8.42
C TRP A 209 -4.74 -8.76 -8.10
N ALA A 210 -3.50 -8.88 -8.54
CA ALA A 210 -2.61 -9.99 -8.25
C ALA A 210 -1.21 -9.43 -7.96
N SER A 211 -0.59 -9.97 -6.91
CA SER A 211 0.79 -9.67 -6.56
C SER A 211 1.50 -10.97 -6.24
N LEU A 212 2.77 -11.05 -6.63
CA LEU A 212 3.65 -12.18 -6.34
C LEU A 212 4.99 -11.66 -5.86
N SER A 213 5.60 -12.40 -4.94
CA SER A 213 6.99 -12.23 -4.53
C SER A 213 7.50 -13.62 -4.18
N HIS A 214 8.47 -14.12 -4.95
CA HIS A 214 8.95 -15.50 -4.83
C HIS A 214 10.40 -15.64 -5.30
N THR A 215 11.12 -16.60 -4.72
CA THR A 215 12.45 -17.01 -5.18
C THR A 215 12.32 -18.33 -5.92
N THR A 216 12.64 -18.35 -7.21
CA THR A 216 12.57 -19.56 -8.03
C THR A 216 13.57 -20.62 -7.57
N GLN A 217 13.38 -21.87 -8.02
CA GLN A 217 14.33 -22.97 -7.75
C GLN A 217 15.76 -22.69 -8.26
N GLN A 218 15.92 -21.81 -9.25
CA GLN A 218 17.22 -21.42 -9.80
C GLN A 218 17.88 -20.29 -8.98
N GLY A 219 17.17 -19.74 -7.99
CA GLY A 219 17.64 -18.64 -7.14
C GLY A 219 17.23 -17.25 -7.61
N ASP A 220 16.54 -17.13 -8.75
CA ASP A 220 16.05 -15.84 -9.23
C ASP A 220 14.91 -15.32 -8.34
N VAL A 221 15.02 -14.06 -7.92
CA VAL A 221 14.00 -13.34 -7.16
C VAL A 221 13.05 -12.67 -8.15
N VAL A 222 11.79 -13.09 -8.15
CA VAL A 222 10.77 -12.60 -9.08
C VAL A 222 9.56 -12.06 -8.33
N GLY A 223 9.00 -10.97 -8.83
CA GLY A 223 7.74 -10.44 -8.32
C GLY A 223 6.99 -9.68 -9.38
N PHE A 224 5.67 -9.60 -9.25
CA PHE A 224 4.86 -8.78 -10.14
C PHE A 224 3.77 -8.08 -9.36
N ASN A 225 3.32 -6.97 -9.92
CA ASN A 225 2.04 -6.36 -9.57
C ASN A 225 1.22 -6.31 -10.86
N LEU A 226 0.03 -6.89 -10.84
CA LEU A 226 -0.94 -6.86 -11.93
C LEU A 226 -2.26 -6.37 -11.38
N ALA A 227 -2.82 -5.34 -11.99
CA ALA A 227 -4.08 -4.74 -11.63
C ALA A 227 -4.90 -4.43 -12.89
N ALA A 228 -6.22 -4.50 -12.74
CA ALA A 228 -7.17 -4.01 -13.73
C ALA A 228 -8.39 -3.37 -13.06
N GLY A 229 -8.97 -2.34 -13.69
CA GLY A 229 -10.20 -1.68 -13.26
C GLY A 229 -10.06 -0.38 -12.44
N VAL A 230 -8.88 -0.11 -11.87
CA VAL A 230 -8.63 1.11 -11.06
C VAL A 230 -7.81 2.15 -11.85
N ASN A 231 -6.57 1.80 -12.18
CA ASN A 231 -5.56 2.71 -12.74
C ASN A 231 -5.20 2.31 -14.17
N GLU A 232 -6.13 2.44 -15.11
CA GLU A 232 -5.91 1.99 -16.51
C GLU A 232 -6.38 2.99 -17.58
N THR A 233 -6.88 4.16 -17.17
CA THR A 233 -7.38 5.15 -18.16
C THR A 233 -6.23 5.80 -18.96
N SER A 234 -4.97 5.68 -18.53
CA SER A 234 -3.84 6.34 -19.21
C SER A 234 -2.51 5.61 -19.06
N TYR A 235 -2.19 5.15 -17.84
CA TYR A 235 -1.00 4.35 -17.53
C TYR A 235 -1.44 3.15 -16.70
N THR A 236 -0.62 2.12 -16.62
CA THR A 236 -0.91 0.92 -15.81
C THR A 236 -0.03 0.91 -14.58
N GLU A 237 -0.53 0.36 -13.47
CA GLU A 237 0.28 0.02 -12.29
C GLU A 237 0.95 -1.36 -12.43
N ASN A 238 0.97 -1.92 -13.65
CA ASN A 238 1.49 -3.27 -13.90
C ASN A 238 2.99 -3.24 -14.14
N ALA A 239 3.73 -4.12 -13.47
CA ALA A 239 5.17 -4.30 -13.66
C ALA A 239 5.63 -5.66 -13.14
N LEU A 240 6.80 -6.08 -13.64
CA LEU A 240 7.54 -7.25 -13.20
C LEU A 240 8.87 -6.79 -12.57
N TRP A 241 9.32 -7.45 -11.53
CA TRP A 241 10.64 -7.29 -10.93
C TRP A 241 11.38 -8.62 -11.04
N VAL A 242 12.60 -8.57 -11.56
CA VAL A 242 13.50 -9.72 -11.66
C VAL A 242 14.86 -9.32 -11.11
N ASN A 243 15.28 -9.96 -10.02
CA ASN A 243 16.59 -9.74 -9.38
C ASN A 243 16.89 -8.26 -9.10
N GLY A 244 15.95 -7.52 -8.51
CA GLY A 244 16.13 -6.10 -8.22
C GLY A 244 15.71 -5.15 -9.35
N ASN A 245 15.51 -5.64 -10.57
CA ASN A 245 15.28 -4.81 -11.75
C ASN A 245 13.82 -4.80 -12.14
N MET A 246 13.23 -3.61 -12.19
CA MET A 246 11.86 -3.40 -12.67
C MET A 246 11.82 -3.42 -14.21
N ILE A 247 10.87 -4.18 -14.75
CA ILE A 247 10.54 -4.26 -16.18
C ILE A 247 9.13 -3.68 -16.35
N LYS A 248 9.03 -2.62 -17.14
CA LYS A 248 7.79 -1.89 -17.42
C LYS A 248 7.68 -1.51 -18.90
#